data_AF-A0A9D4BRZ7-F1
#
_entry.id   AF-A0A9D4BRZ7-F1
#
_cell.length_a   1.000
_cell.length_b   1.000
_cell.length_c   1.000
_cell.angle_alpha   90.00
_cell.angle_beta   90.00
_cell.angle_gamma   90.00
#
_symmetry.space_group_name_H-M   'P 1'
#
loop_
_entity.id
_entity.type
_entity.pdbx_description
1 polymer ?
#
loop_
_entity_poly.entity_id
_entity_poly.type
_entity_poly.pdbx_seq_one_letter_code
_entity_poly.pdbx_strand_id
1 'polypeptide(L)'
;MFYFFRRANLRYCLEKLKDIVPLGSDSSRHTTLGLLMKAKSFIKTLEDKERKTSTVREQLKREQRFLQRRLDQLTNGQYRVRQERSISESSTATNSTSSSNSESDEIDIIGYGSGNSDIDDHSSIESGSSDGFTISAKRIRLNSSYSESI
;
A
#
# COMPACT_ATOMS: atom_id res chain seq x y z
N MET A 1 -21.48 10.90 51.41
CA MET A 1 -20.13 10.40 51.06
C MET A 1 -20.05 9.79 49.64
N PHE A 2 -20.98 8.90 49.24
CA PHE A 2 -20.97 8.22 47.93
C PHE A 2 -20.93 9.11 46.68
N TYR A 3 -21.59 10.28 46.69
CA TYR A 3 -21.61 11.19 45.55
C TYR A 3 -20.24 11.83 45.27
N PHE A 4 -19.44 12.06 46.32
CA PHE A 4 -18.09 12.62 46.20
C PHE A 4 -17.14 11.63 45.50
N PHE A 5 -17.22 10.35 45.88
CA PHE A 5 -16.40 9.28 45.29
C PHE A 5 -16.69 9.11 43.79
N ARG A 6 -17.96 9.09 43.39
CA ARG A 6 -18.37 8.97 41.97
C ARG A 6 -17.80 10.11 41.11
N ARG A 7 -17.85 11.35 41.61
CA ARG A 7 -17.36 12.53 40.90
C ARG A 7 -15.83 12.60 40.85
N ALA A 8 -15.14 12.16 41.90
CA ALA A 8 -13.68 12.03 41.90
C ALA A 8 -13.20 10.99 40.90
N ASN A 9 -13.84 9.81 40.86
CA ASN A 9 -13.53 8.74 39.91
C ASN A 9 -13.70 9.20 38.46
N LEU A 10 -14.83 9.84 38.13
CA LEU A 10 -15.05 10.37 36.78
C LEU A 10 -13.95 11.34 36.34
N ARG A 11 -13.54 12.27 37.21
CA ARG A 11 -12.46 13.20 36.91
C ARG A 11 -11.14 12.47 36.65
N TYR A 12 -10.83 11.47 37.45
CA TYR A 12 -9.64 10.63 37.25
C TYR A 12 -9.66 9.94 35.88
N CYS A 13 -10.77 9.31 35.50
CA CYS A 13 -10.91 8.67 34.19
C CYS A 13 -10.75 9.65 33.02
N LEU A 14 -11.29 10.87 33.14
CA LEU A 14 -11.14 11.90 32.11
C LEU A 14 -9.70 12.42 32.00
N GLU A 15 -8.99 12.58 33.12
CA GLU A 15 -7.56 12.95 33.09
C GLU A 15 -6.72 11.85 32.42
N LYS A 16 -6.96 10.58 32.75
CA LYS A 16 -6.29 9.46 32.05
C LYS A 16 -6.59 9.41 30.57
N LEU A 17 -7.81 9.75 30.17
CA LEU A 17 -8.16 9.84 28.76
C LEU A 17 -7.42 11.00 28.05
N LYS A 18 -7.16 12.11 28.75
CA LYS A 18 -6.40 13.24 28.20
C LYS A 18 -4.94 12.91 27.95
N ASP A 19 -4.34 12.03 28.76
CA ASP A 19 -2.94 11.61 28.58
C ASP A 19 -2.72 10.82 27.28
N ILE A 20 -3.74 10.08 26.81
CA ILE A 20 -3.63 9.17 25.67
C ILE A 20 -4.16 9.74 24.35
N VAL A 21 -5.12 10.66 24.40
CA VAL A 21 -5.70 11.26 23.19
C VAL A 21 -4.83 12.45 22.75
N PRO A 22 -4.42 12.54 21.48
CA PRO A 22 -3.66 13.67 20.97
C PRO A 22 -4.56 14.92 20.92
N LEU A 23 -4.54 15.69 22.00
CA LEU A 23 -5.42 16.84 22.21
C LEU A 23 -4.83 18.18 21.75
N GLY A 24 -3.54 18.21 21.39
CA GLY A 24 -2.81 19.42 20.98
C GLY A 24 -2.69 20.45 22.10
N SER A 25 -2.39 21.70 21.73
CA SER A 25 -2.30 22.86 22.64
C SER A 25 -3.61 23.20 23.36
N ASP A 26 -4.72 22.57 22.99
CA ASP A 26 -6.04 22.81 23.57
C ASP A 26 -6.32 21.98 24.84
N SER A 27 -5.34 21.20 25.33
CA SER A 27 -5.49 20.26 26.47
C SER A 27 -6.17 20.86 27.71
N SER A 28 -6.00 22.16 27.97
CA SER A 28 -6.56 22.87 29.12
C SER A 28 -8.02 23.35 28.96
N ARG A 29 -8.59 23.40 27.76
CA ARG A 29 -9.93 23.98 27.50
C ARG A 29 -10.99 23.00 27.02
N HIS A 30 -10.66 21.72 26.90
CA HIS A 30 -11.58 20.74 26.33
C HIS A 30 -12.79 20.48 27.23
N THR A 31 -13.97 20.46 26.62
CA THR A 31 -15.20 19.97 27.25
C THR A 31 -15.19 18.44 27.30
N THR A 32 -15.97 17.84 28.21
CA THR A 32 -16.09 16.37 28.29
C THR A 32 -16.55 15.76 26.96
N LEU A 33 -17.52 16.38 26.29
CA LEU A 33 -18.01 15.90 24.99
C LEU A 33 -16.92 15.98 23.91
N GLY A 34 -16.19 17.10 23.83
CA GLY A 34 -15.11 17.28 22.86
C GLY A 34 -14.00 16.24 23.02
N LEU A 35 -13.64 15.92 24.26
CA LEU A 35 -12.68 14.86 24.57
C LEU A 35 -13.17 13.49 24.07
N LEU A 36 -14.43 13.13 24.36
CA LEU A 36 -15.00 11.86 23.93
C LEU A 36 -15.10 11.74 22.40
N MET A 37 -15.47 12.82 21.71
CA MET A 37 -15.51 12.85 20.25
C MET A 37 -14.12 12.68 19.63
N LYS A 38 -13.11 13.39 20.15
CA LYS A 38 -11.71 13.23 19.71
C LYS A 38 -11.18 11.83 20.00
N ALA A 39 -11.47 11.26 21.16
CA ALA A 39 -11.10 9.88 21.50
C ALA A 39 -11.70 8.88 20.51
N LYS A 40 -13.01 9.01 20.22
CA LYS A 40 -13.69 8.18 19.21
C LYS A 40 -13.05 8.29 17.83
N SER A 41 -12.69 9.50 17.41
CA SER A 41 -11.99 9.72 16.14
C SER A 41 -10.58 9.12 16.16
N PHE A 42 -9.86 9.26 17.27
CA PHE A 42 -8.51 8.77 17.42
C PHE A 42 -8.43 7.24 17.32
N ILE A 43 -9.38 6.53 17.93
CA ILE A 43 -9.52 5.07 17.77
C ILE A 43 -9.64 4.70 16.29
N LYS A 44 -10.55 5.34 15.54
CA LYS A 44 -10.71 5.09 14.10
C LYS A 44 -9.43 5.35 13.31
N THR A 45 -8.73 6.45 13.60
CA THR A 45 -7.46 6.77 12.94
C THR A 45 -6.38 5.71 13.23
N LEU A 46 -6.32 5.20 14.46
CA LEU A 46 -5.40 4.13 14.82
C LEU A 46 -5.73 2.84 14.08
N GLU A 47 -7.00 2.44 14.02
CA GLU A 47 -7.47 1.27 13.28
C GLU A 47 -7.14 1.38 11.78
N ASP A 48 -7.37 2.54 11.17
CA ASP A 48 -7.04 2.79 9.77
C ASP A 48 -5.53 2.75 9.51
N LYS A 49 -4.73 3.33 10.43
CA LYS A 49 -3.26 3.28 10.36
C LYS A 49 -2.76 1.85 10.49
N GLU A 50 -3.31 1.07 11.40
CA GLU A 50 -2.98 -0.35 11.58
C GLU A 50 -3.28 -1.13 10.30
N ARG A 51 -4.47 -0.95 9.72
CA ARG A 51 -4.87 -1.61 8.47
C ARG A 51 -3.88 -1.31 7.33
N LYS A 52 -3.54 -0.04 7.12
CA LYS A 52 -2.56 0.40 6.10
C LYS A 52 -1.15 -0.15 6.37
N THR A 53 -0.71 -0.13 7.62
CA THR A 53 0.61 -0.65 7.98
C THR A 53 0.65 -2.17 7.77
N SER A 54 -0.46 -2.87 8.03
CA SER A 54 -0.58 -4.29 7.82
C SER A 54 -0.45 -4.68 6.36
N THR A 55 -1.13 -3.97 5.46
CA THR A 55 -1.04 -4.24 4.01
C THR A 55 0.36 -4.01 3.47
N VAL A 56 1.02 -2.90 3.85
CA VAL A 56 2.41 -2.61 3.46
C VAL A 56 3.36 -3.70 3.98
N ARG A 57 3.21 -4.11 5.24
CA ARG A 57 4.01 -5.19 5.82
C ARG A 57 3.83 -6.50 5.04
N GLU A 58 2.61 -6.81 4.63
CA GLU A 58 2.34 -8.01 3.85
C GLU A 58 2.96 -7.96 2.45
N GLN A 59 2.89 -6.81 1.78
CA GLN A 59 3.55 -6.58 0.49
C GLN A 59 5.06 -6.78 0.60
N LEU A 60 5.71 -6.12 1.55
CA LEU A 60 7.16 -6.28 1.78
C LEU A 60 7.53 -7.73 2.11
N LYS A 61 6.70 -8.44 2.89
CA LYS A 61 6.92 -9.87 3.15
C LYS A 61 6.82 -10.72 1.87
N ARG A 62 5.92 -10.40 0.93
CA ARG A 62 5.84 -11.09 -0.37
C ARG A 62 7.08 -10.82 -1.21
N GLU A 63 7.53 -9.57 -1.28
CA GLU A 63 8.75 -9.18 -1.98
C GLU A 63 9.98 -9.86 -1.40
N GLN A 64 10.13 -9.87 -0.08
CA GLN A 64 11.21 -10.60 0.59
C GLN A 64 11.22 -12.08 0.18
N ARG A 65 10.06 -12.75 0.19
CA ARG A 65 9.95 -14.16 -0.26
C ARG A 65 10.25 -14.35 -1.73
N PHE A 66 9.92 -13.38 -2.57
CA PHE A 66 10.24 -13.42 -4.01
C PHE A 66 11.76 -13.28 -4.22
N LEU A 67 12.37 -12.27 -3.61
CA LEU A 67 13.81 -12.01 -3.70
C LEU A 67 14.62 -13.17 -3.14
N GLN A 68 14.22 -13.74 -2.00
CA GLN A 68 14.87 -14.92 -1.43
C GLN A 68 14.86 -16.08 -2.42
N ARG A 69 13.70 -16.39 -3.03
CA ARG A 69 13.61 -17.46 -4.04
C ARG A 69 14.46 -17.16 -5.28
N ARG A 70 14.57 -15.90 -5.69
CA ARG A 70 15.44 -15.50 -6.81
C ARG A 70 16.92 -15.68 -6.47
N LEU A 71 17.31 -15.33 -5.25
CA LEU A 71 18.67 -15.52 -4.75
C LEU A 71 19.01 -17.02 -4.67
N ASP A 72 18.08 -17.84 -4.16
CA ASP A 72 18.23 -19.29 -4.09
C ASP A 72 18.38 -19.90 -5.50
N GLN A 73 17.59 -19.45 -6.49
CA GLN A 73 17.75 -19.88 -7.88
C GLN A 73 19.12 -19.52 -8.46
N LEU A 74 19.62 -18.31 -8.20
CA LEU A 74 20.93 -17.88 -8.69
C LEU A 74 22.04 -18.67 -8.00
N THR A 75 22.01 -18.80 -6.67
CA THR A 75 23.05 -19.52 -5.92
C THR A 75 23.03 -21.02 -6.25
N ASN A 76 21.87 -21.69 -6.17
CA ASN A 76 21.75 -23.11 -6.50
C ASN A 76 21.93 -23.38 -8.01
N GLY A 77 21.58 -22.44 -8.88
CA GLY A 77 21.86 -22.51 -10.31
C GLY A 77 23.37 -22.49 -10.59
N GLN A 78 24.14 -21.65 -9.90
CA GLN A 78 25.61 -21.66 -9.99
C GLN A 78 26.20 -22.96 -9.44
N TYR A 79 25.70 -23.49 -8.33
CA TYR A 79 26.16 -24.78 -7.80
C TYR A 79 25.88 -25.94 -8.77
N ARG A 80 24.69 -26.00 -9.37
CA ARG A 80 24.36 -27.04 -10.37
C ARG A 80 25.19 -26.89 -11.64
N VAL A 81 25.37 -25.67 -12.16
CA VAL A 81 26.18 -25.40 -13.35
C VAL A 81 27.67 -25.69 -13.11
N ARG A 82 28.18 -25.46 -11.89
CA ARG A 82 29.55 -25.82 -11.51
C ARG A 82 29.71 -27.33 -11.31
N GLN A 83 28.71 -27.99 -10.71
CA GLN A 83 28.68 -29.44 -10.55
C GLN A 83 28.68 -30.13 -11.92
N GLU A 84 27.79 -29.74 -12.83
CA GLU A 84 27.69 -30.25 -14.22
C GLU A 84 29.02 -30.09 -14.98
N ARG A 85 29.70 -28.94 -14.85
CA ARG A 85 31.03 -28.77 -15.47
C ARG A 85 32.10 -29.65 -14.83
N SER A 86 32.03 -29.90 -13.52
CA SER A 86 32.99 -30.78 -12.82
C SER A 86 32.75 -32.28 -12.99
N ILE A 87 31.53 -32.73 -13.33
CA ILE A 87 31.28 -34.13 -13.72
C ILE A 87 31.60 -34.41 -15.20
N SER A 88 31.78 -33.38 -16.02
CA SER A 88 32.16 -33.53 -17.45
C SER A 88 33.66 -33.42 -17.73
N GLU A 89 34.52 -33.21 -16.74
CA GLU A 89 35.99 -33.11 -16.91
C GLU A 89 36.74 -34.45 -16.76
N SER A 90 36.13 -35.56 -17.17
CA SER A 90 36.84 -36.82 -17.33
C SER A 90 36.49 -37.52 -18.65
N SER A 91 36.88 -36.91 -19.76
CA SER A 91 37.21 -37.67 -20.97
C SER A 91 38.09 -36.82 -21.89
N THR A 92 39.38 -37.12 -21.81
CA THR A 92 40.36 -37.18 -22.91
C THR A 92 39.98 -36.55 -24.24
N ALA A 93 40.83 -35.63 -24.67
CA ALA A 93 40.90 -35.07 -26.01
C ALA A 93 40.75 -36.11 -27.13
N THR A 94 39.80 -35.88 -28.04
CA THR A 94 39.90 -36.30 -29.44
C THR A 94 39.33 -35.21 -30.34
N ASN A 95 40.19 -34.63 -31.18
CA ASN A 95 39.81 -33.85 -32.34
C ASN A 95 38.89 -34.67 -33.26
N SER A 96 37.74 -34.12 -33.65
CA SER A 96 37.16 -34.39 -34.96
C SER A 96 36.17 -33.30 -35.36
N THR A 97 36.48 -32.71 -36.50
CA THR A 97 35.72 -31.75 -37.30
C THR A 97 34.36 -32.31 -37.72
N SER A 98 33.29 -31.54 -37.54
CA SER A 98 32.14 -31.55 -38.45
C SER A 98 31.49 -30.18 -38.50
N SER A 99 31.86 -29.45 -39.55
CA SER A 99 31.19 -28.30 -40.11
C SER A 99 29.75 -28.63 -40.51
N SER A 100 28.80 -27.77 -40.13
CA SER A 100 27.72 -27.40 -41.05
C SER A 100 27.20 -26.02 -40.69
N ASN A 101 27.54 -25.05 -41.55
CA ASN A 101 26.86 -23.77 -41.68
C ASN A 101 25.34 -24.00 -41.81
N SER A 102 24.57 -23.14 -41.15
CA SER A 102 23.33 -22.63 -41.72
C SER A 102 23.09 -21.23 -41.15
N GLU A 103 23.72 -20.26 -41.81
CA GLU A 103 23.41 -18.84 -41.69
C GLU A 103 22.01 -18.62 -42.29
N SER A 104 21.08 -18.04 -41.54
CA SER A 104 19.95 -17.27 -42.09
C SER A 104 19.51 -16.25 -41.04
N ASP A 105 20.05 -15.05 -41.21
CA ASP A 105 19.51 -13.80 -40.70
C ASP A 105 18.10 -13.57 -41.29
N GLU A 106 17.11 -13.32 -40.44
CA GLU A 106 15.87 -12.65 -40.81
C GLU A 106 15.55 -11.61 -39.71
N ILE A 107 15.43 -10.36 -40.12
CA ILE A 107 15.36 -9.14 -39.31
C ILE A 107 13.89 -8.75 -39.04
N ASP A 108 13.62 -8.25 -37.83
CA ASP A 108 12.50 -7.43 -37.31
C ASP A 108 11.02 -7.75 -37.61
N ILE A 109 10.28 -8.10 -36.54
CA ILE A 109 8.93 -7.53 -36.29
C ILE A 109 8.95 -6.80 -34.95
N ILE A 110 9.06 -5.48 -35.04
CA ILE A 110 8.59 -4.55 -34.02
C ILE A 110 7.06 -4.72 -33.94
N GLY A 111 6.59 -5.53 -33.00
CA GLY A 111 5.19 -5.65 -32.62
C GLY A 111 4.91 -4.80 -31.38
N TYR A 112 4.66 -3.50 -31.57
CA TYR A 112 3.98 -2.71 -30.55
C TYR A 112 2.57 -3.29 -30.33
N GLY A 113 2.26 -3.70 -29.10
CA GLY A 113 0.89 -3.65 -28.59
C GLY A 113 0.19 -4.98 -28.35
N SER A 114 -0.32 -5.09 -27.12
CA SER A 114 -1.56 -5.77 -26.73
C SER A 114 -1.54 -7.29 -26.51
N GLY A 115 -1.73 -7.65 -25.24
CA GLY A 115 -2.88 -8.49 -24.90
C GLY A 115 -2.60 -9.97 -24.59
N ASN A 116 -2.08 -10.24 -23.40
CA ASN A 116 -2.46 -11.45 -22.66
C ASN A 116 -3.14 -11.02 -21.37
N SER A 117 -4.28 -10.34 -21.51
CA SER A 117 -5.30 -10.19 -20.49
C SER A 117 -6.28 -11.34 -20.64
N ASP A 118 -6.15 -12.34 -19.77
CA ASP A 118 -7.12 -13.42 -19.63
C ASP A 118 -7.40 -13.55 -18.13
N ILE A 119 -8.45 -12.86 -17.68
CA ILE A 119 -9.26 -13.11 -16.47
C ILE A 119 -10.58 -12.37 -16.73
N ASP A 120 -11.54 -13.10 -17.28
CA ASP A 120 -12.96 -12.77 -17.22
C ASP A 120 -13.50 -13.18 -15.83
N ASP A 121 -14.01 -12.22 -15.06
CA ASP A 121 -15.03 -12.53 -14.05
C ASP A 121 -16.12 -11.46 -14.11
N HIS A 122 -17.26 -11.87 -14.65
CA HIS A 122 -18.45 -11.05 -14.80
C HIS A 122 -19.27 -11.09 -13.51
N SER A 123 -19.03 -10.16 -12.59
CA SER A 123 -19.99 -9.90 -11.52
C SER A 123 -21.03 -8.87 -11.97
N SER A 124 -22.07 -9.36 -12.63
CA SER A 124 -23.31 -8.61 -12.87
C SER A 124 -23.99 -8.26 -11.55
N ILE A 125 -24.16 -6.97 -11.28
CA ILE A 125 -25.23 -6.48 -10.39
C ILE A 125 -26.00 -5.40 -11.12
N GLU A 126 -27.25 -5.72 -11.46
CA GLU A 126 -28.21 -4.79 -12.01
C GLU A 126 -29.14 -4.31 -10.89
N SER A 127 -29.36 -2.99 -10.89
CA SER A 127 -30.49 -2.24 -10.29
C SER A 127 -30.57 -2.00 -8.79
N GLY A 128 -30.78 -0.71 -8.44
CA GLY A 128 -31.23 -0.30 -7.12
C GLY A 128 -31.23 1.22 -6.88
N SER A 129 -32.10 1.94 -7.62
CA SER A 129 -32.79 3.22 -7.30
C SER A 129 -32.11 4.35 -6.48
N SER A 130 -32.42 5.57 -6.93
CA SER A 130 -32.86 6.72 -6.11
C SER A 130 -31.87 7.86 -5.77
N ASP A 131 -32.35 9.05 -6.19
CA ASP A 131 -32.31 10.34 -5.50
C ASP A 131 -31.11 11.28 -5.72
N GLY A 132 -31.24 12.03 -6.82
CA GLY A 132 -31.10 13.48 -6.96
C GLY A 132 -30.21 14.29 -6.00
N PHE A 133 -29.24 15.01 -6.57
CA PHE A 133 -28.94 16.40 -6.19
C PHE A 133 -28.34 17.15 -7.39
N THR A 134 -29.02 18.20 -7.82
CA THR A 134 -28.52 19.15 -8.83
C THR A 134 -27.51 20.09 -8.18
N ILE A 135 -26.23 19.97 -8.52
CA ILE A 135 -25.23 20.98 -8.14
C ILE A 135 -25.36 22.20 -9.05
N SER A 136 -26.21 23.14 -8.64
CA SER A 136 -26.29 24.46 -9.24
C SER A 136 -24.97 25.21 -8.99
N ALA A 137 -24.09 25.26 -10.00
CA ALA A 137 -22.86 26.01 -9.94
C ALA A 137 -23.15 27.53 -9.85
N LYS A 138 -23.22 28.07 -8.63
CA LYS A 138 -23.20 29.52 -8.40
C LYS A 138 -21.79 30.04 -8.67
N ARG A 139 -21.66 30.75 -9.78
CA ARG A 139 -20.50 31.55 -10.19
C ARG A 139 -20.04 32.44 -9.02
N ILE A 140 -18.87 32.15 -8.46
CA ILE A 140 -18.22 33.03 -7.48
C ILE A 140 -17.82 34.31 -8.22
N ARG A 141 -18.51 35.41 -7.94
CA ARG A 141 -18.06 36.76 -8.31
C ARG A 141 -16.98 37.14 -7.30
N LEU A 142 -15.73 37.18 -7.74
CA LEU A 142 -14.64 37.80 -6.97
C LEU A 142 -14.96 39.30 -6.86
N ASN A 143 -15.32 39.74 -5.65
CA ASN A 143 -15.50 41.14 -5.34
C ASN A 143 -14.12 41.76 -5.15
N SER A 144 -13.63 42.47 -6.16
CA SER A 144 -12.47 43.35 -6.06
C SER A 144 -12.89 44.58 -5.26
N SER A 145 -12.46 44.66 -4.01
CA SER A 145 -12.49 45.89 -3.22
C SER A 145 -11.06 46.18 -2.78
N TYR A 146 -10.32 46.85 -3.67
CA TYR A 146 -9.18 47.65 -3.27
C TYR A 146 -9.74 48.93 -2.62
N SER A 147 -9.61 49.03 -1.31
CA SER A 147 -9.68 50.29 -0.58
C SER A 147 -8.28 50.90 -0.60
N GLU A 148 -8.05 51.82 -1.53
CA GLU A 148 -6.91 52.74 -1.47
C GLU A 148 -7.30 53.91 -0.54
N SER A 149 -6.55 54.04 0.54
CA SER A 149 -6.63 55.16 1.48
C SER A 149 -5.42 56.05 1.23
N ILE A 150 -5.62 57.23 0.64
CA ILE A 150 -4.78 58.43 0.80
C ILE A 150 -5.71 59.62 0.96
#